data_AF-A0A0G1Z8B5-F1
#
_entry.id   AF-A0A0G1Z8B5-F1
#
_cell.length_a   1.000
_cell.length_b   1.000
_cell.length_c   1.000
_cell.angle_alpha   90.00
_cell.angle_beta   90.00
_cell.angle_gamma   90.00
#
_symmetry.space_group_name_H-M   'P 1'
#
loop_
_entity.id
_entity.type
_entity.pdbx_description
1 polymer ?
#
loop_
_entity_poly.entity_id
_entity_poly.type
_entity_poly.pdbx_seq_one_letter_code
_entity_poly.pdbx_strand_id
1 'polypeptide(L)'
;MEFALEIAPSVGLRNLIVHKYGNVDMKRMTYVYYRCTKKSKVMKCKEMSLRSEKLDEQLSSLIQKVSLPKDWAEELNRLALQDYKNSAPSLTACVEEKKVEIFSLSEKLERLLNGYLDQVIDEQDYRTEKSKLLLSKKSLEEEMTALSHTQNDWLAPFQ
;
A
#
# COMPACT_ATOMS: atom_id res chain seq x y z
N MET A 1 9.80 18.58 9.20
CA MET A 1 8.96 17.41 9.48
C MET A 1 9.85 16.21 9.49
N GLU A 2 10.03 15.65 10.69
CA GLU A 2 10.63 14.35 10.94
C GLU A 2 10.09 13.28 10.00
N PHE A 3 10.97 12.39 9.55
CA PHE A 3 10.57 11.03 9.21
C PHE A 3 11.39 10.09 10.08
N ALA A 4 10.90 9.91 11.31
CA ALA A 4 11.14 8.70 12.05
C ALA A 4 10.24 7.62 11.44
N LEU A 5 10.85 6.58 10.88
CA LEU A 5 10.20 5.28 10.75
C LEU A 5 11.06 4.28 11.52
N GLU A 6 10.61 4.10 12.75
CA GLU A 6 11.01 3.06 13.67
C GLU A 6 10.37 1.75 13.20
N ILE A 7 11.19 0.82 12.73
CA ILE A 7 10.87 -0.61 12.72
C ILE A 7 12.02 -1.34 13.40
N ALA A 8 11.84 -1.67 14.67
CA ALA A 8 12.63 -2.66 15.39
C ALA A 8 12.01 -4.07 15.19
N PRO A 9 12.56 -5.16 15.75
CA PRO A 9 13.93 -5.68 15.69
C PRO A 9 13.92 -7.19 15.37
N SER A 10 14.62 -7.69 14.35
CA SER A 10 14.62 -9.16 14.13
C SER A 10 15.81 -9.75 13.37
N VAL A 11 17.06 -9.36 13.67
CA VAL A 11 18.18 -10.28 13.43
C VAL A 11 19.40 -9.95 14.30
N GLY A 12 19.48 -10.64 15.43
CA GLY A 12 20.72 -11.11 16.07
C GLY A 12 21.95 -10.20 16.04
N LEU A 13 21.90 -9.05 16.70
CA LEU A 13 23.10 -8.35 17.18
C LEU A 13 23.69 -9.09 18.38
N ARG A 14 24.25 -10.28 18.15
CA ARG A 14 25.19 -10.89 19.09
C ARG A 14 26.59 -10.68 18.54
N ASN A 15 27.33 -9.84 19.26
CA ASN A 15 28.77 -9.56 19.12
C ASN A 15 29.15 -8.38 18.22
N LEU A 16 28.72 -7.17 18.60
CA LEU A 16 29.53 -5.97 18.36
C LEU A 16 30.15 -5.55 19.70
N ILE A 17 31.44 -5.83 19.88
CA ILE A 17 32.19 -5.28 21.02
C ILE A 17 32.56 -3.84 20.64
N VAL A 18 31.97 -2.87 21.33
CA VAL A 18 32.29 -1.45 21.18
C VAL A 18 33.20 -1.03 22.34
N HIS A 19 34.51 -0.98 22.12
CA HIS A 19 35.42 -0.35 23.06
C HIS A 19 35.31 1.17 22.93
N LYS A 20 34.70 1.83 23.92
CA LYS A 20 34.75 3.30 24.06
C LYS A 20 35.83 3.68 25.08
N TYR A 21 36.92 4.28 24.59
CA TYR A 21 37.87 5.02 25.43
C TYR A 21 37.95 6.47 24.97
N GLY A 22 37.84 7.39 25.93
CA GLY A 22 38.43 8.73 25.92
C GLY A 22 37.77 9.82 25.07
N ASN A 23 37.38 10.91 25.74
CA ASN A 23 37.06 12.21 25.14
C ASN A 23 38.37 12.95 24.79
N VAL A 24 38.56 13.23 23.51
CA VAL A 24 39.48 14.24 22.97
C VAL A 24 38.79 14.77 21.70
N ASP A 25 38.53 16.07 21.63
CA ASP A 25 37.97 16.77 20.47
C ASP A 25 38.95 16.77 19.29
N MET A 26 39.11 15.59 18.68
CA MET A 26 39.84 15.37 17.44
C MET A 26 38.81 14.92 16.42
N LYS A 27 38.56 15.74 15.38
CA LYS A 27 37.65 15.43 14.28
C LYS A 27 37.94 14.01 13.77
N ARG A 28 37.17 13.02 14.21
CA ARG A 28 37.38 11.61 13.84
C ARG A 28 37.00 11.48 12.37
N MET A 29 37.99 11.29 11.50
CA MET A 29 37.72 10.89 10.11
C MET A 29 37.25 9.43 10.12
N THR A 30 35.94 9.23 10.03
CA THR A 30 35.32 7.93 9.82
C THR A 30 35.37 7.60 8.33
N TYR A 31 35.95 6.46 7.97
CA TYR A 31 35.94 5.95 6.61
C TYR A 31 35.10 4.68 6.53
N VAL A 32 34.15 4.65 5.58
CA VAL A 32 33.27 3.50 5.35
C VAL A 32 33.72 2.77 4.09
N TYR A 33 33.96 1.46 4.24
CA TYR A 33 34.38 0.59 3.15
C TYR A 33 33.38 -0.56 2.99
N TYR A 34 32.98 -0.81 1.75
CA TYR A 34 32.20 -1.97 1.38
C TYR A 34 33.14 -3.07 0.90
N ARG A 35 32.90 -4.30 1.35
CA ARG A 35 33.68 -5.47 0.91
C ARG A 35 32.75 -6.62 0.59
N CYS A 36 33.16 -7.42 -0.38
CA CYS A 36 32.46 -8.64 -0.72
C CYS A 36 32.38 -9.57 0.51
N THR A 37 31.18 -9.99 0.88
CA THR A 37 30.94 -10.92 2.01
C THR A 37 30.97 -12.38 1.58
N LYS A 38 31.20 -12.66 0.28
CA LYS A 38 31.15 -14.00 -0.33
C LYS A 38 32.18 -14.92 0.33
N LYS A 39 31.72 -15.65 1.35
CA LYS A 39 32.47 -16.68 2.07
C LYS A 39 32.30 -18.00 1.32
N SER A 40 33.15 -18.27 0.34
CA SER A 40 33.33 -19.62 -0.18
C SER A 40 34.53 -20.27 0.51
N LYS A 41 34.39 -21.54 0.93
CA LYS A 41 35.53 -22.33 1.45
C LYS A 41 36.55 -22.67 0.36
N VAL A 42 36.15 -22.57 -0.91
CA VAL A 42 36.92 -23.03 -2.07
C VAL A 42 37.62 -21.88 -2.79
N MET A 43 37.03 -20.67 -2.79
CA MET A 43 37.54 -19.52 -3.54
C MET A 43 37.50 -18.26 -2.65
N LYS A 44 38.67 -17.65 -2.43
CA LYS A 44 38.74 -16.32 -1.80
C LYS A 44 38.42 -15.25 -2.84
N CYS A 45 37.53 -14.32 -2.50
CA CYS A 45 37.30 -13.14 -3.35
C CYS A 45 38.59 -12.31 -3.40
N LYS A 46 39.08 -12.02 -4.62
CA LYS A 46 40.30 -11.23 -4.85
C LYS A 46 40.01 -9.73 -4.97
N GLU A 47 38.74 -9.33 -4.99
CA GLU A 47 38.33 -7.94 -5.14
C GLU A 47 38.71 -7.13 -3.91
N MET A 48 39.25 -5.94 -4.13
CA MET A 48 39.60 -5.01 -3.07
C MET A 48 38.34 -4.39 -2.46
N SER A 49 38.42 -4.00 -1.19
CA SER A 49 37.35 -3.23 -0.54
C SER A 49 37.16 -1.88 -1.25
N LEU A 50 35.91 -1.56 -1.57
CA LEU A 50 35.53 -0.32 -2.24
C LEU A 50 35.18 0.75 -1.21
N ARG A 51 35.61 1.99 -1.47
CA ARG A 51 35.30 3.14 -0.62
C ARG A 51 33.86 3.61 -0.85
N SER A 52 33.14 3.97 0.20
CA SER A 52 31.71 4.37 0.12
C SER A 52 31.48 5.51 -0.87
N GLU A 53 32.33 6.52 -0.86
CA GLU A 53 32.23 7.70 -1.72
C GLU A 53 32.34 7.31 -3.19
N LYS A 54 33.23 6.34 -3.51
CA LYS A 54 33.41 5.91 -4.90
C LYS A 54 32.22 5.09 -5.41
N LEU A 55 31.64 4.28 -4.53
CA LEU A 55 30.42 3.54 -4.84
C LEU A 55 29.24 4.49 -5.06
N ASP A 56 29.10 5.49 -4.21
CA ASP A 56 28.04 6.49 -4.29
C ASP A 56 28.14 7.33 -5.58
N GLU A 57 29.34 7.74 -5.99
CA GLU A 57 29.58 8.40 -7.28
C GLU A 57 29.11 7.52 -8.46
N GLN A 58 29.50 6.23 -8.46
CA GLN A 58 29.15 5.30 -9.53
C GLN A 58 27.64 5.07 -9.60
N LEU A 59 27.02 4.86 -8.45
CA LEU A 59 25.58 4.63 -8.33
C LEU A 59 24.80 5.88 -8.74
N SER A 60 25.18 7.05 -8.23
CA SER A 60 24.57 8.33 -8.58
C SER A 60 24.66 8.61 -10.08
N SER A 61 25.82 8.35 -10.70
CA SER A 61 25.98 8.52 -12.16
C SER A 61 25.08 7.59 -12.97
N LEU A 62 24.83 6.37 -12.49
CA LEU A 62 23.93 5.42 -13.15
C LEU A 62 22.46 5.81 -12.95
N ILE A 63 22.07 6.18 -11.73
CA ILE A 63 20.70 6.57 -11.40
C ILE A 63 20.30 7.85 -12.13
N GLN A 64 21.20 8.84 -12.23
CA GLN A 64 20.93 10.08 -12.96
C GLN A 64 20.60 9.86 -14.45
N LYS A 65 21.16 8.81 -15.09
CA LYS A 65 20.85 8.51 -16.50
C LYS A 65 19.41 8.05 -16.72
N VAL A 66 18.78 7.52 -15.67
CA VAL A 66 17.40 7.03 -15.69
C VAL A 66 16.47 7.90 -14.83
N SER A 67 16.96 9.04 -14.34
CA SER A 67 16.14 9.92 -13.51
C SER A 67 15.07 10.58 -14.36
N LEU A 68 13.84 10.58 -13.84
CA LEU A 68 12.71 11.26 -14.46
C LEU A 68 13.03 12.76 -14.63
N PRO A 69 12.90 13.33 -15.84
CA PRO A 69 13.06 14.76 -16.05
C PRO A 69 12.10 15.57 -15.17
N LYS A 70 12.55 16.72 -14.70
CA LYS A 70 11.77 17.57 -13.78
C LYS A 70 10.42 17.98 -14.37
N ASP A 71 10.40 18.39 -15.63
CA ASP A 71 9.17 18.82 -16.31
C ASP A 71 8.13 17.71 -16.38
N TRP A 72 8.57 16.46 -16.54
CA TRP A 72 7.69 15.30 -16.56
C TRP A 72 7.18 14.97 -15.15
N ALA A 73 8.02 15.10 -14.14
CA ALA A 73 7.61 14.92 -12.75
C ALA A 73 6.53 15.96 -12.36
N GLU A 74 6.70 17.21 -12.76
CA GLU A 74 5.71 18.28 -12.51
C GLU A 74 4.38 18.00 -13.23
N GLU A 75 4.44 17.60 -14.49
CA GLU A 75 3.24 17.30 -15.28
C GLU A 75 2.50 16.06 -14.76
N LEU A 76 3.21 14.98 -14.43
CA LEU A 76 2.60 13.79 -13.82
C LEU A 76 1.94 14.11 -12.48
N ASN A 77 2.54 14.99 -11.67
CA ASN A 77 1.97 15.42 -10.41
C ASN A 77 0.70 16.28 -10.64
N ARG A 78 0.72 17.16 -11.66
CA ARG A 78 -0.46 17.93 -12.07
C ARG A 78 -1.62 17.02 -12.48
N LEU A 79 -1.34 15.98 -13.27
CA LEU A 79 -2.33 14.99 -13.69
C LEU A 79 -2.86 14.18 -12.51
N ALA A 80 -1.99 13.71 -11.60
CA ALA A 80 -2.39 13.00 -10.39
C ALA A 80 -3.36 13.82 -9.51
N LEU A 81 -3.06 15.12 -9.31
CA LEU A 81 -3.92 16.04 -8.57
C LEU A 81 -5.26 16.30 -9.29
N GLN A 82 -5.25 16.33 -10.62
CA GLN A 82 -6.47 16.47 -11.42
C GLN A 82 -7.36 15.22 -11.32
N ASP A 83 -6.77 14.04 -11.43
CA ASP A 83 -7.48 12.76 -11.31
C ASP A 83 -8.07 12.58 -9.91
N TYR A 84 -7.33 12.96 -8.86
CA TYR A 84 -7.86 12.98 -7.49
C TYR A 84 -9.12 13.84 -7.36
N LYS A 85 -9.13 15.03 -7.97
CA LYS A 85 -10.30 15.93 -7.95
C LYS A 85 -11.48 15.36 -8.76
N ASN A 86 -11.18 14.69 -9.86
CA ASN A 86 -12.19 14.14 -10.77
C ASN A 86 -12.71 12.76 -10.34
N SER A 87 -12.02 12.06 -9.42
CA SER A 87 -12.46 10.74 -8.93
C SER A 87 -13.67 10.86 -8.00
N ALA A 88 -13.82 11.96 -7.26
CA ALA A 88 -14.91 12.13 -6.29
C ALA A 88 -16.33 12.14 -6.92
N PRO A 89 -16.61 12.88 -8.02
CA PRO A 89 -17.96 12.90 -8.61
C PRO A 89 -18.38 11.57 -9.24
N SER A 90 -17.49 10.91 -9.97
CA SER A 90 -17.79 9.62 -10.61
C SER A 90 -18.08 8.52 -9.58
N LEU A 91 -17.37 8.55 -8.45
CA LEU A 91 -17.59 7.57 -7.39
C LEU A 91 -18.85 7.85 -6.59
N THR A 92 -19.18 9.12 -6.38
CA THR A 92 -20.46 9.51 -5.73
C THR A 92 -21.64 8.94 -6.51
N ALA A 93 -21.62 9.04 -7.85
CA ALA A 93 -22.66 8.44 -8.69
C ALA A 93 -22.71 6.91 -8.56
N CYS A 94 -21.57 6.22 -8.57
CA CYS A 94 -21.49 4.76 -8.42
C CYS A 94 -21.98 4.29 -7.04
N VAL A 95 -21.60 4.99 -5.98
CA VAL A 95 -22.06 4.70 -4.60
C VAL A 95 -23.56 4.90 -4.48
N GLU A 96 -24.10 5.96 -5.09
CA GLU A 96 -25.54 6.23 -5.04
C GLU A 96 -26.35 5.19 -5.82
N GLU A 97 -25.87 4.76 -6.99
CA GLU A 97 -26.46 3.65 -7.75
C GLU A 97 -26.52 2.36 -6.90
N LYS A 98 -25.42 2.03 -6.22
CA LYS A 98 -25.33 0.84 -5.36
C LYS A 98 -26.27 0.94 -4.14
N LYS A 99 -26.44 2.12 -3.55
CA LYS A 99 -27.44 2.35 -2.49
C LYS A 99 -28.88 2.11 -2.98
N VAL A 100 -29.21 2.62 -4.16
CA VAL A 100 -30.55 2.40 -4.77
C VAL A 100 -30.78 0.91 -5.00
N GLU A 101 -29.77 0.18 -5.45
CA GLU A 101 -29.84 -1.27 -5.63
C GLU A 101 -30.07 -2.01 -4.29
N ILE A 102 -29.34 -1.66 -3.24
CA ILE A 102 -29.52 -2.19 -1.87
C ILE A 102 -30.92 -1.88 -1.32
N PHE A 103 -31.43 -0.68 -1.57
CA PHE A 103 -32.79 -0.31 -1.18
C PHE A 103 -33.83 -1.20 -1.88
N SER A 104 -33.69 -1.39 -3.19
CA SER A 104 -34.57 -2.27 -3.96
C SER A 104 -34.54 -3.73 -3.49
N LEU A 105 -33.38 -4.23 -3.06
CA LEU A 105 -33.24 -5.57 -2.47
C LEU A 105 -33.91 -5.64 -1.09
N SER A 106 -33.85 -4.56 -0.32
CA SER A 106 -34.51 -4.47 0.98
C SER A 106 -36.04 -4.47 0.84
N GLU A 107 -36.60 -3.74 -0.11
CA GLU A 107 -38.03 -3.83 -0.45
C GLU A 107 -38.43 -5.24 -0.91
N LYS A 108 -37.60 -5.91 -1.73
CA LYS A 108 -37.86 -7.30 -2.15
C LYS A 108 -37.87 -8.26 -0.96
N LEU A 109 -36.98 -8.07 0.01
CA LEU A 109 -36.94 -8.88 1.24
C LEU A 109 -38.18 -8.66 2.10
N GLU A 110 -38.64 -7.43 2.25
CA GLU A 110 -39.90 -7.11 2.96
C GLU A 110 -41.10 -7.73 2.25
N ARG A 111 -41.18 -7.62 0.93
CA ARG A 111 -42.25 -8.23 0.14
C ARG A 111 -42.24 -9.76 0.23
N LEU A 112 -41.05 -10.38 0.21
CA LEU A 112 -40.88 -11.81 0.40
C LEU A 112 -41.35 -12.27 1.78
N LEU A 113 -41.07 -11.49 2.82
CA LEU A 113 -41.55 -11.75 4.18
C LEU A 113 -43.08 -11.66 4.24
N ASN A 114 -43.68 -10.61 3.67
CA ASN A 114 -45.14 -10.45 3.65
C ASN A 114 -45.82 -11.62 2.92
N GLY A 115 -45.30 -12.02 1.75
CA GLY A 115 -45.85 -13.17 1.01
C GLY A 115 -45.79 -14.50 1.77
N TYR A 116 -44.76 -14.70 2.60
CA TYR A 116 -44.66 -15.86 3.48
C TYR A 116 -45.67 -15.79 4.64
N LEU A 117 -45.83 -14.61 5.26
CA LEU A 117 -46.82 -14.41 6.34
C LEU A 117 -48.26 -14.60 5.86
N ASP A 118 -48.56 -14.19 4.63
CA ASP A 118 -49.86 -14.39 3.97
C ASP A 118 -50.06 -15.84 3.46
N GLN A 119 -49.12 -16.75 3.74
CA GLN A 119 -49.11 -18.17 3.32
C GLN A 119 -49.17 -18.38 1.80
N VAL A 120 -48.72 -17.39 1.01
CA VAL A 120 -48.66 -17.47 -0.46
C VAL A 120 -47.41 -18.21 -0.93
N ILE A 121 -46.39 -18.34 -0.08
CA ILE A 121 -45.08 -18.92 -0.36
C ILE A 121 -44.80 -20.02 0.68
N ASP A 122 -44.26 -21.17 0.26
CA ASP A 122 -43.84 -22.21 1.18
C ASP A 122 -42.51 -21.88 1.87
N GLU A 123 -42.21 -22.60 2.96
CA GLU A 123 -41.00 -22.38 3.75
C GLU A 123 -39.71 -22.60 2.96
N GLN A 124 -39.67 -23.60 2.09
CA GLN A 124 -38.47 -23.97 1.34
C GLN A 124 -38.13 -22.92 0.28
N ASP A 125 -39.13 -22.45 -0.45
CA ASP A 125 -38.97 -21.37 -1.44
C ASP A 125 -38.60 -20.05 -0.76
N TYR A 126 -39.25 -19.71 0.37
CA TYR A 126 -38.91 -18.54 1.17
C TYR A 126 -37.44 -18.55 1.61
N ARG A 127 -36.95 -19.67 2.15
CA ARG A 127 -35.56 -19.78 2.64
C ARG A 127 -34.55 -19.67 1.50
N THR A 128 -34.87 -20.25 0.34
CA THR A 128 -34.00 -20.22 -0.84
C THR A 128 -33.87 -18.80 -1.38
N GLU A 129 -34.99 -18.13 -1.65
CA GLU A 129 -34.98 -16.76 -2.18
C GLU A 129 -34.44 -15.75 -1.17
N LYS A 130 -34.73 -15.91 0.13
CA LYS A 130 -34.16 -15.06 1.18
C LYS A 130 -32.64 -15.15 1.20
N SER A 131 -32.09 -16.35 1.11
CA SER A 131 -30.64 -16.55 1.11
C SER A 131 -29.98 -15.86 -0.09
N LYS A 132 -30.58 -16.00 -1.28
CA LYS A 132 -30.10 -15.35 -2.51
C LYS A 132 -30.12 -13.83 -2.43
N LEU A 133 -31.21 -13.25 -1.93
CA LEU A 133 -31.35 -11.79 -1.76
C LEU A 133 -30.36 -11.25 -0.72
N LEU A 134 -30.17 -11.96 0.40
CA LEU A 134 -29.20 -11.57 1.43
C LEU A 134 -27.75 -11.64 0.93
N LEU A 135 -27.39 -12.67 0.18
CA LEU A 135 -26.06 -12.78 -0.44
C LEU A 135 -25.80 -11.64 -1.42
N SER A 136 -26.79 -11.32 -2.26
CA SER A 136 -26.69 -10.23 -3.23
C SER A 136 -26.54 -8.88 -2.53
N LYS A 137 -27.35 -8.62 -1.50
CA LYS A 137 -27.26 -7.40 -0.69
C LYS A 137 -25.88 -7.27 -0.03
N LYS A 138 -25.39 -8.36 0.58
CA LYS A 138 -24.09 -8.40 1.24
C LYS A 138 -22.94 -8.15 0.25
N SER A 139 -23.00 -8.73 -0.95
CA SER A 139 -22.00 -8.48 -2.00
C SER A 139 -21.92 -6.99 -2.35
N LEU A 140 -23.07 -6.33 -2.53
CA LEU A 140 -23.11 -4.91 -2.85
C LEU A 140 -22.62 -4.02 -1.70
N GLU A 141 -22.93 -4.38 -0.45
CA GLU A 141 -22.39 -3.70 0.73
C GLU A 141 -20.86 -3.83 0.81
N GLU A 142 -20.33 -5.03 0.56
CA GLU A 142 -18.89 -5.29 0.52
C GLU A 142 -18.21 -4.50 -0.61
N GLU A 143 -18.77 -4.50 -1.81
CA GLU A 143 -18.28 -3.69 -2.95
C GLU A 143 -18.26 -2.19 -2.61
N MET A 144 -19.32 -1.66 -1.98
CA MET A 144 -19.37 -0.26 -1.54
C MET A 144 -18.27 0.05 -0.52
N THR A 145 -18.06 -0.82 0.47
CA THR A 145 -17.00 -0.61 1.46
C THR A 145 -15.61 -0.68 0.84
N ALA A 146 -15.38 -1.62 -0.10
CA ALA A 146 -14.12 -1.75 -0.82
C ALA A 146 -13.81 -0.52 -1.68
N LEU A 147 -14.82 0.03 -2.37
CA LEU A 147 -14.70 1.27 -3.13
C LEU A 147 -14.33 2.46 -2.24
N SER A 148 -14.93 2.56 -1.05
CA SER A 148 -14.62 3.66 -0.11
C SER A 148 -13.19 3.62 0.43
N HIS A 149 -12.63 2.43 0.64
CA HIS A 149 -11.27 2.27 1.14
C HIS A 149 -10.22 2.44 0.03
N THR A 150 -10.49 2.00 -1.19
CA THR A 150 -9.45 1.93 -2.25
C THR A 150 -9.35 3.22 -3.08
N GLN A 151 -10.30 4.15 -2.90
CA GLN A 151 -10.58 5.25 -3.83
C GLN A 151 -9.38 6.11 -4.21
N ASN A 152 -8.54 6.50 -3.26
CA ASN A 152 -7.39 7.38 -3.51
C ASN A 152 -6.14 6.99 -2.69
N ASP A 153 -6.12 5.80 -2.06
CA ASP A 153 -5.00 5.36 -1.22
C ASP A 153 -3.67 5.34 -1.98
N TRP A 154 -3.72 4.99 -3.27
CA TRP A 154 -2.53 5.00 -4.14
C TRP A 154 -2.06 6.40 -4.54
N LEU A 155 -2.93 7.42 -4.44
CA LEU A 155 -2.62 8.83 -4.71
C LEU A 155 -2.27 9.64 -3.45
N ALA A 156 -2.50 9.08 -2.25
CA ALA A 156 -2.21 9.74 -0.97
C ALA A 156 -0.76 10.26 -0.83
N PRO A 157 0.30 9.58 -1.36
CA PRO A 157 1.67 10.09 -1.27
C PRO A 157 1.95 11.36 -2.08
N PHE A 158 1.05 11.75 -3.00
CA PHE A 158 1.20 12.94 -3.85
C PHE A 158 0.51 14.18 -3.25
N GLN A 159 -0.07 14.06 -2.05
CA GLN A 159 -0.76 15.11 -1.31
C GLN A 159 0.17 15.78 -0.26
#